data_AF-A0A2N5M0W7-F1
#
_entry.id   AF-A0A2N5M0W7-F1
#
_cell.length_a   1.000
_cell.length_b   1.000
_cell.length_c   1.000
_cell.angle_alpha   90.00
_cell.angle_beta   90.00
_cell.angle_gamma   90.00
#
_symmetry.space_group_name_H-M   'P 1'
#
loop_
_entity.id
_entity.type
_entity.pdbx_description
1 polymer ?
#
loop_
_entity_poly.entity_id
_entity_poly.type
_entity_poly.pdbx_seq_one_letter_code
_entity_poly.pdbx_strand_id
1 'polypeptide(L)'
;MPQPHQHYPQYQQYAEASPQFESFGQYYHDPQFDAERQPPLRELDRRVSVLERQFVQLDRRLSRVERRLQRVNQRLRAVEQRFNFPFTPFEGGY
;
A
#
# COMPACT_ATOMS: atom_id res chain seq x y z
N MET A 1 32.91 56.30 17.62
CA MET A 1 32.57 56.68 19.02
C MET A 1 31.09 57.02 19.05
N PRO A 2 30.29 56.68 20.07
CA PRO A 2 30.63 56.19 21.43
C PRO A 2 30.03 54.80 21.76
N GLN A 3 30.50 54.14 22.82
CA GLN A 3 29.70 53.17 23.58
C GLN A 3 29.92 53.43 25.08
N PRO A 4 28.87 53.82 25.84
CA PRO A 4 28.96 54.04 27.26
C PRO A 4 28.97 52.70 28.02
N HIS A 5 29.76 52.65 29.08
CA HIS A 5 29.96 51.47 29.91
C HIS A 5 28.70 51.21 30.74
N GLN A 6 28.21 49.97 30.73
CA GLN A 6 27.18 49.51 31.67
C GLN A 6 27.85 48.59 32.70
N HIS A 7 27.71 49.01 33.95
CA HIS A 7 28.24 48.40 35.16
C HIS A 7 27.54 47.05 35.41
N TYR A 8 28.30 45.98 35.60
CA TYR A 8 27.73 44.66 35.93
C TYR A 8 27.52 44.53 37.43
N PRO A 9 26.31 44.19 37.92
CA PRO A 9 26.12 43.84 39.31
C PRO A 9 26.65 42.41 39.55
N GLN A 10 27.35 42.25 40.68
CA GLN A 10 27.77 40.97 41.24
C GLN A 10 26.55 40.10 41.54
N TYR A 11 26.45 38.94 40.89
CA TYR A 11 25.49 37.91 41.25
C TYR A 11 26.13 36.97 42.26
N GLN A 12 25.95 37.26 43.54
CA GLN A 12 25.99 36.21 44.56
C GLN A 12 24.73 36.32 45.41
N GLN A 13 24.10 35.15 45.59
CA GLN A 13 23.13 34.83 46.63
C GLN A 13 21.63 34.91 46.25
N TYR A 14 21.20 34.01 45.37
CA TYR A 14 19.84 33.43 45.45
C TYR A 14 19.95 31.93 45.19
N ALA A 15 20.21 31.18 46.26
CA ALA A 15 19.91 29.76 46.30
C ALA A 15 18.50 29.65 46.88
N GLU A 16 17.46 29.81 46.06
CA GLU A 16 16.09 29.57 46.50
C GLU A 16 15.20 29.15 45.32
N ALA A 17 14.75 27.90 45.42
CA ALA A 17 13.67 27.22 44.68
C ALA A 17 13.58 27.47 43.17
N SER A 18 14.18 26.58 42.39
CA SER A 18 13.83 26.39 40.97
C SER A 18 12.36 25.96 40.85
N PRO A 19 11.48 26.74 40.21
CA PRO A 19 10.19 26.22 39.75
C PRO A 19 10.51 25.21 38.66
N GLN A 20 10.07 23.97 38.87
CA GLN A 20 10.21 22.89 37.89
C GLN A 20 9.53 23.34 36.59
N PHE A 21 10.32 23.47 35.53
CA PHE A 21 9.82 23.77 34.20
C PHE A 21 9.13 22.51 33.67
N GLU A 22 7.88 22.32 34.08
CA GLU A 22 7.04 21.23 33.61
C GLU A 22 6.72 21.44 32.12
N SER A 23 7.48 20.73 31.30
CA SER A 23 7.01 20.00 30.12
C SER A 23 5.85 20.62 29.34
N PHE A 24 6.11 21.71 28.61
CA PHE A 24 5.18 22.25 27.60
C PHE A 24 5.22 21.48 26.26
N GLY A 25 5.87 20.33 26.19
CA GLY A 25 6.00 19.53 24.96
C GLY A 25 4.80 18.63 24.63
N GLN A 26 3.76 18.61 25.46
CA GLN A 26 2.75 17.54 25.46
C GLN A 26 1.43 17.86 24.71
N TYR A 27 1.40 18.87 23.83
CA TYR A 27 0.16 19.28 23.16
C TYR A 27 0.10 19.08 21.64
N TYR A 28 1.09 18.42 21.04
CA TYR A 28 1.00 17.97 19.64
C TYR A 28 1.00 16.43 19.57
N HIS A 29 0.04 15.81 20.25
CA HIS A 29 -0.39 14.48 19.85
C HIS A 29 -1.44 14.69 18.75
N ASP A 30 -1.03 14.64 17.49
CA ASP A 30 -1.94 14.67 16.35
C ASP A 30 -2.79 13.38 16.40
N PRO A 31 -4.10 13.46 16.74
CA PRO A 31 -4.92 12.26 16.94
C PRO A 31 -5.19 11.48 15.64
N GLN A 32 -4.73 11.97 14.48
CA GLN A 32 -4.98 11.33 13.19
C GLN A 32 -3.95 10.26 12.82
N PHE A 33 -2.77 10.24 13.45
CA PHE A 33 -1.75 9.22 13.23
C PHE A 33 -1.77 8.14 14.33
N ASP A 34 -2.92 7.46 14.43
CA ASP A 34 -3.11 6.31 15.29
C ASP A 34 -2.39 5.10 14.67
N ALA A 35 -1.13 4.88 15.05
CA ALA A 35 -0.31 3.75 14.61
C ALA A 35 -0.96 2.38 14.90
N GLU A 36 -1.94 2.33 15.81
CA GLU A 36 -2.70 1.14 16.16
C GLU A 36 -3.81 0.80 15.15
N ARG A 37 -4.22 1.76 14.29
CA ARG A 37 -5.20 1.51 13.20
C ARG A 37 -4.59 0.83 11.98
N GLN A 38 -3.27 0.85 11.83
CA GLN A 38 -2.60 0.20 10.72
C GLN A 38 -2.35 -1.28 11.06
N PRO A 39 -2.70 -2.23 10.17
CA PRO A 39 -2.31 -3.60 10.37
C PRO A 39 -0.77 -3.65 10.49
N PRO A 40 -0.22 -4.46 11.43
CA PRO A 40 1.23 -4.56 11.56
C PRO A 40 1.82 -5.00 10.22
N LEU A 41 2.93 -4.41 9.79
CA LEU A 41 3.58 -4.68 8.49
C LEU A 41 3.72 -6.19 8.19
N ARG A 42 3.95 -7.02 9.21
CA ARG A 42 4.00 -8.49 9.09
C ARG A 42 2.71 -9.14 8.60
N GLU A 43 1.55 -8.60 8.98
CA GLU A 43 0.25 -9.08 8.52
C GLU A 43 0.02 -8.70 7.05
N LEU A 44 0.48 -7.49 6.66
CA LEU A 44 0.47 -7.07 5.27
C LEU A 44 1.36 -7.97 4.41
N ASP A 45 2.58 -8.27 4.85
CA ASP A 45 3.49 -9.18 4.15
C ASP A 45 2.87 -10.57 3.92
N ARG A 46 2.22 -11.13 4.95
CA ARG A 46 1.51 -12.41 4.84
C ARG A 46 0.40 -12.36 3.79
N ARG A 47 -0.40 -11.31 3.79
CA ARG A 47 -1.47 -11.11 2.81
C ARG A 47 -0.91 -10.99 1.40
N VAL A 48 0.15 -10.22 1.20
CA VAL A 48 0.85 -10.09 -0.09
C VAL A 48 1.35 -11.44 -0.57
N SER A 49 2.04 -12.21 0.28
CA SER A 49 2.52 -13.55 -0.10
C SER A 49 1.39 -14.53 -0.45
N VAL A 50 0.23 -14.43 0.20
CA VAL A 50 -0.96 -15.23 -0.17
C VAL A 50 -1.46 -14.81 -1.55
N LEU A 51 -1.58 -13.51 -1.81
CA LEU A 51 -2.04 -12.97 -3.09
C LEU A 51 -1.09 -13.36 -4.23
N GLU A 52 0.22 -13.30 -4.02
CA GLU A 52 1.21 -13.75 -5.01
C GLU A 52 1.01 -15.23 -5.38
N ARG A 53 0.79 -16.10 -4.39
CA ARG A 53 0.51 -17.52 -4.65
C ARG A 53 -0.79 -17.71 -5.43
N GLN A 54 -1.84 -16.97 -5.10
CA GLN A 54 -3.12 -17.02 -5.82
C GLN A 54 -2.96 -16.54 -7.26
N PHE A 55 -2.17 -15.48 -7.48
CA PHE A 55 -1.89 -14.93 -8.81
C PHE A 55 -1.19 -15.97 -9.69
N VAL A 56 -0.15 -16.64 -9.17
CA VAL A 56 0.53 -17.72 -9.91
C VAL A 56 -0.41 -18.89 -10.24
N GLN A 57 -1.34 -19.23 -9.35
CA GLN A 57 -2.34 -20.26 -9.64
C GLN A 57 -3.34 -19.82 -10.72
N LEU A 58 -3.77 -18.56 -10.69
CA LEU A 58 -4.66 -17.98 -11.68
C LEU A 58 -4.00 -17.98 -13.06
N ASP A 59 -2.74 -17.56 -13.14
CA ASP A 59 -1.93 -17.57 -14.37
C ASP A 59 -1.88 -18.97 -14.99
N ARG A 60 -1.53 -19.99 -14.21
CA ARG A 60 -1.51 -21.40 -14.67
C ARG A 60 -2.88 -21.86 -15.19
N ARG A 61 -3.97 -21.42 -14.55
CA ARG A 61 -5.34 -21.74 -14.98
C ARG A 61 -5.67 -21.03 -16.29
N LEU A 62 -5.29 -19.77 -16.44
CA LEU A 62 -5.45 -18.99 -17.68
C LEU A 62 -4.69 -19.67 -18.83
N SER A 63 -3.42 -20.01 -18.67
CA SER A 63 -2.67 -20.70 -19.74
C SER A 63 -3.29 -22.06 -20.12
N ARG A 64 -3.92 -22.75 -19.16
CA ARG A 64 -4.67 -23.98 -19.45
C ARG A 64 -5.93 -23.69 -20.27
N VAL A 65 -6.67 -22.63 -19.95
CA VAL A 65 -7.85 -22.20 -20.70
C VAL A 65 -7.46 -21.79 -22.12
N GLU A 66 -6.41 -20.99 -22.29
CA GLU A 66 -5.90 -20.58 -23.61
C GLU A 66 -5.56 -21.78 -24.49
N ARG A 67 -4.81 -22.76 -23.96
CA ARG A 67 -4.51 -24.00 -24.70
C ARG A 67 -5.76 -24.80 -25.06
N ARG A 68 -6.79 -24.79 -24.21
CA ARG A 68 -8.07 -25.45 -24.52
C ARG A 68 -8.81 -24.70 -25.63
N LEU A 69 -8.86 -23.37 -25.57
CA LEU A 69 -9.47 -22.53 -26.60
C LEU A 69 -8.77 -22.72 -27.96
N GLN A 70 -7.45 -22.75 -27.99
CA GLN A 70 -6.69 -23.05 -29.21
C GLN A 70 -7.08 -24.40 -29.82
N ARG A 71 -7.26 -25.45 -29.00
CA ARG A 71 -7.73 -26.76 -29.48
C ARG A 71 -9.18 -26.73 -29.96
N VAL A 72 -10.05 -25.99 -29.28
CA VAL A 72 -11.44 -25.79 -29.71
C VAL A 72 -11.48 -25.09 -31.06
N ASN A 73 -10.71 -24.02 -31.25
CA ASN A 73 -10.61 -23.29 -32.52
C ASN A 73 -10.09 -24.19 -33.65
N GLN A 74 -9.09 -25.04 -33.40
CA GLN A 74 -8.60 -26.01 -34.39
C GLN A 74 -9.69 -27.01 -34.79
N ARG A 75 -10.44 -27.54 -33.82
CA ARG A 75 -11.53 -28.48 -34.08
C ARG A 75 -12.68 -27.80 -34.81
N LEU A 76 -13.00 -26.55 -34.47
CA LEU A 76 -14.00 -25.74 -35.15
C LEU A 76 -13.62 -25.57 -36.62
N ARG A 77 -12.37 -25.17 -36.93
CA ARG A 77 -11.88 -25.07 -38.31
C ARG A 77 -12.00 -26.38 -39.08
N ALA A 78 -11.73 -27.52 -38.44
CA ALA A 78 -11.89 -28.82 -39.07
C ALA A 78 -13.36 -29.16 -39.37
N VAL A 79 -14.29 -28.72 -38.52
CA VAL A 79 -15.74 -28.86 -38.76
C VAL A 79 -16.18 -27.92 -39.88
N GLU A 80 -15.80 -26.65 -39.84
CA GLU A 80 -16.12 -25.66 -40.88
C GLU A 80 -15.69 -26.15 -42.27
N GLN A 81 -14.47 -26.71 -42.38
CA GLN A 81 -13.97 -27.29 -43.64
C GLN A 81 -14.77 -28.50 -44.12
N ARG A 82 -15.18 -29.38 -43.19
CA ARG A 82 -15.95 -30.61 -43.53
C ARG A 82 -17.35 -30.30 -44.04
N PHE A 83 -17.98 -29.28 -43.49
CA PHE A 83 -19.37 -28.95 -43.82
C PHE A 83 -19.50 -27.71 -44.71
N ASN A 84 -18.38 -27.10 -45.12
CA ASN A 84 -18.32 -25.92 -45.98
C ASN A 84 -19.21 -24.76 -45.50
N PHE A 85 -19.30 -24.56 -44.18
CA PHE A 85 -19.96 -23.41 -43.58
C PHE A 85 -19.08 -22.79 -42.49
N PRO A 86 -18.96 -21.46 -42.43
CA PRO A 86 -18.22 -20.79 -41.37
C PRO A 86 -19.06 -20.71 -40.10
N PHE A 87 -18.41 -20.78 -38.94
CA PHE A 87 -19.03 -20.46 -37.67
C PHE A 87 -19.33 -18.97 -37.60
N THR A 88 -20.61 -18.64 -37.41
CA THR A 88 -21.05 -17.29 -37.08
C THR A 88 -21.38 -17.25 -35.59
N PRO A 89 -20.62 -16.51 -34.76
CA PRO A 89 -20.98 -16.32 -33.37
C PRO A 89 -22.37 -15.67 -33.29
N PHE A 90 -23.20 -16.19 -32.38
CA PHE A 90 -24.49 -15.58 -32.11
C PHE A 90 -24.26 -14.30 -31.28
N GLU A 91 -24.52 -13.13 -31.86
CA GLU A 91 -24.41 -11.81 -31.20
C GLU A 91 -25.58 -11.52 -30.24
N GLY A 92 -26.24 -12.55 -29.71
CA GLY A 92 -27.25 -12.37 -28.68
C GLY A 92 -26.59 -11.89 -27.39
N GLY A 93 -26.64 -10.58 -27.16
CA GLY A 93 -26.25 -9.94 -25.91
C GLY A 93 -26.98 -10.58 -24.74
N TYR A 94 -26.24 -10.85 -23.66
CA TYR A 94 -26.80 -11.16 -22.35
C TYR A 94 -27.30 -9.89 -21.67
#